data_AF-A0A226D0C5-F1
#
_entry.id   AF-A0A226D0C5-F1
#
_cell.length_a   1.000
_cell.length_b   1.000
_cell.length_c   1.000
_cell.angle_alpha   90.00
_cell.angle_beta   90.00
_cell.angle_gamma   90.00
#
_symmetry.space_group_name_H-M   'P 1'
#
loop_
_entity.id
_entity.type
_entity.pdbx_description
1 polymer ?
#
loop_
_entity_poly.entity_id
_entity_poly.type
_entity_poly.pdbx_seq_one_letter_code
_entity_poly.pdbx_strand_id
1 'polypeptide(L)'
;MWRDEAFRHFRRTILATHRSSLRTGYFISWDEKKGATPLGNGWRYRTFQIVVIFCIVVALPLSLIRWHNLAFSVKGVDIVDVWFASFCLVYVWIGVQFMWSFAWPYGPKKFVRIFESMLHLEEELQGMIPPEIFTPRRDVIQTTVTHNITTIVALFFYAFDYLIPWLCLVVGFSPYNSIAAVVTSISDKHFFISKIICGFVSTVTMAMVGAVMEIAILMVMYGIVTLYLWTLFLVPTQISFDTGVKIYRALKVTTLIQFDLAKDFVIPLMHHFYAVVWATMAIYCVMIQVIVDGKVTPFSAILCVTMVLVAVFVEWFAIAFVAKGTTLSKEFILEAGRNHGRNKYRKRVSRSLLPNFINVEFVGSVETMREGIEMGYFANFMERVTSNTISLLLARK
;
A
#
# COMPACT_ATOMS: atom_id res chain seq x y z
N MET A 1 2.81 -21.05 -0.43
CA MET A 1 4.06 -20.52 -1.02
C MET A 1 4.65 -19.36 -0.21
N TRP A 2 3.84 -18.38 0.22
CA TRP A 2 4.29 -17.26 1.07
C TRP A 2 3.40 -17.05 2.31
N ARG A 3 2.53 -18.04 2.59
CA ARG A 3 1.62 -18.12 3.73
C ARG A 3 2.30 -17.80 5.07
N ASP A 4 3.44 -18.44 5.36
CA ASP A 4 4.11 -18.32 6.66
C ASP A 4 4.70 -16.93 6.86
N GLU A 5 5.32 -16.36 5.82
CA GLU A 5 5.80 -14.98 5.78
C GLU A 5 4.66 -13.98 5.94
N ALA A 6 3.58 -14.13 5.16
CA ALA A 6 2.41 -13.26 5.23
C ALA A 6 1.78 -13.27 6.63
N PHE A 7 1.64 -14.45 7.23
CA PHE A 7 1.13 -14.59 8.60
C PHE A 7 2.03 -13.90 9.63
N ARG A 8 3.35 -14.05 9.50
CA ARG A 8 4.34 -13.36 10.37
C ARG A 8 4.24 -11.84 10.23
N HIS A 9 4.17 -11.32 9.01
CA HIS A 9 3.99 -9.89 8.76
C HIS A 9 2.66 -9.40 9.32
N PHE A 10 1.57 -10.16 9.15
CA PHE A 10 0.26 -9.75 9.63
C PHE A 10 0.20 -9.65 11.15
N ARG A 11 0.72 -10.65 11.86
CA ARG A 11 0.88 -10.60 13.32
C ARG A 11 1.66 -9.35 13.74
N ARG A 12 2.79 -9.11 13.08
CA ARG A 12 3.67 -7.99 13.40
C ARG A 12 2.98 -6.65 13.21
N THR A 13 2.28 -6.43 12.11
CA THR A 13 1.59 -5.17 11.84
C THR A 13 0.39 -4.94 12.77
N ILE A 14 -0.31 -6.01 13.21
CA ILE A 14 -1.31 -5.89 14.28
C ILE A 14 -0.66 -5.39 15.57
N LEU A 15 0.48 -5.97 15.96
CA LEU A 15 1.23 -5.54 17.14
C LEU A 15 1.82 -4.13 16.98
N ALA A 16 2.22 -3.73 15.78
CA ALA A 16 2.60 -2.36 15.47
C ALA A 16 1.43 -1.39 15.67
N THR A 17 0.24 -1.73 15.18
CA THR A 17 -1.00 -0.96 15.42
C THR A 17 -1.28 -0.80 16.91
N HIS A 18 -1.07 -1.85 17.71
CA HIS A 18 -1.22 -1.77 19.16
C HIS A 18 -0.19 -0.82 19.78
N ARG A 19 1.07 -0.83 19.33
CA ARG A 19 2.12 0.06 19.85
C ARG A 19 1.88 1.52 19.45
N SER A 20 1.57 1.78 18.18
CA SER A 20 1.29 3.12 17.65
C SER A 20 0.07 3.79 18.31
N SER A 21 -0.89 2.99 18.76
CA SER A 21 -2.08 3.47 19.49
C SER A 21 -1.92 3.44 21.01
N LEU A 22 -0.70 3.21 21.53
CA LEU A 22 -0.45 3.04 22.98
C LEU A 22 -1.36 2.00 23.65
N ARG A 23 -1.78 0.98 22.88
CA ARG A 23 -2.71 -0.09 23.24
C ARG A 23 -4.11 0.39 23.61
N THR A 24 -4.49 1.63 23.26
CA THR A 24 -5.81 2.18 23.59
C THR A 24 -6.77 2.18 22.39
N GLY A 25 -6.29 2.32 21.15
CA GLY A 25 -7.14 2.48 19.96
C GLY A 25 -6.78 1.52 18.82
N TYR A 26 -7.40 0.34 18.77
CA TYR A 26 -7.20 -0.61 17.66
C TYR A 26 -8.46 -1.42 17.35
N PHE A 27 -8.48 -2.04 16.16
CA PHE A 27 -9.66 -2.72 15.60
C PHE A 27 -9.46 -4.23 15.40
N ILE A 28 -8.22 -4.73 15.42
CA ILE A 28 -7.88 -6.17 15.39
C ILE A 28 -6.96 -6.47 16.57
N SER A 29 -7.22 -7.58 17.25
CA SER A 29 -6.36 -8.15 18.29
C SER A 29 -5.68 -9.41 17.78
N TRP A 30 -4.55 -9.79 18.39
CA TRP A 30 -3.88 -11.05 18.09
C TRP A 30 -3.97 -11.99 19.28
N ASP A 31 -4.41 -13.22 19.04
CA ASP A 31 -4.45 -14.31 20.00
C ASP A 31 -3.53 -15.44 19.50
N GLU A 32 -2.67 -15.99 20.36
CA GLU A 32 -1.70 -17.03 19.94
C GLU A 32 -2.36 -18.34 19.50
N LYS A 33 -3.60 -18.60 19.94
CA LYS A 33 -4.35 -19.82 19.57
C LYS A 33 -5.29 -19.59 18.39
N LYS A 34 -5.93 -18.42 18.35
CA LYS A 34 -6.97 -18.09 17.35
C LYS A 34 -6.47 -17.22 16.20
N GLY A 35 -5.27 -16.64 16.31
CA GLY A 35 -4.76 -15.67 15.33
C GLY A 35 -5.43 -14.31 15.46
N ALA A 36 -5.67 -13.65 14.33
CA ALA A 36 -6.27 -12.32 14.29
C ALA A 36 -7.76 -12.36 14.67
N THR A 37 -8.15 -11.61 15.69
CA THR A 37 -9.54 -11.51 16.14
C THR A 37 -10.05 -10.07 15.97
N PRO A 38 -11.09 -9.83 15.14
CA PRO A 38 -11.63 -8.50 14.94
C PRO A 38 -12.39 -8.03 16.18
N LEU A 39 -12.16 -6.78 16.59
CA LEU A 39 -12.90 -6.16 17.68
C LEU A 39 -14.21 -5.59 17.14
N GLY A 40 -15.34 -6.19 17.50
CA GLY A 40 -16.66 -5.72 17.08
C GLY A 40 -17.31 -4.73 18.05
N ASN A 41 -16.87 -4.71 19.31
CA ASN A 41 -17.37 -3.85 20.38
C ASN A 41 -16.32 -3.75 21.50
N GLY A 42 -16.42 -2.72 22.34
CA GLY A 42 -15.52 -2.49 23.48
C GLY A 42 -14.75 -1.18 23.41
N TRP A 43 -14.16 -0.79 24.54
CA TRP A 43 -13.49 0.51 24.69
C TRP A 43 -12.41 0.74 23.63
N ARG A 44 -11.55 -0.27 23.38
CA ARG A 44 -10.43 -0.16 22.44
C ARG A 44 -10.86 0.15 21.00
N TYR A 45 -11.95 -0.49 20.56
CA TYR A 45 -12.50 -0.25 19.23
C TYR A 45 -13.22 1.10 19.15
N ARG A 46 -13.95 1.50 20.21
CA ARG A 46 -14.57 2.82 20.28
C ARG A 46 -13.52 3.95 20.27
N THR A 47 -12.41 3.77 20.97
CA THR A 47 -11.29 4.73 20.92
C THR A 47 -10.72 4.84 19.51
N PHE A 48 -10.54 3.72 18.80
CA PHE A 48 -10.16 3.74 17.38
C PHE A 48 -11.16 4.57 16.55
N GLN A 49 -12.47 4.31 16.68
CA GLN A 49 -13.51 5.04 15.96
C GLN A 49 -13.48 6.55 16.27
N ILE A 50 -13.28 6.93 17.54
CA ILE A 50 -13.14 8.33 17.95
C ILE A 50 -11.93 8.98 17.26
N VAL A 51 -10.79 8.28 17.18
CA VAL A 51 -9.61 8.79 16.45
C VAL A 51 -9.91 8.96 14.96
N VAL A 52 -10.63 8.03 14.33
CA VAL A 52 -11.03 8.19 12.91
C VAL A 52 -11.91 9.44 12.72
N ILE A 53 -12.92 9.64 13.59
CA ILE A 53 -13.77 10.83 13.55
C ILE A 53 -12.95 12.09 13.80
N PHE A 54 -12.01 12.08 14.75
CA PHE A 54 -11.10 13.18 15.01
C PHE A 54 -10.25 13.51 13.77
N CYS A 55 -9.72 12.51 13.07
CA CYS A 55 -8.98 12.71 11.83
C CYS A 55 -9.83 13.41 10.76
N ILE A 56 -11.08 13.00 10.59
CA ILE A 56 -12.01 13.53 9.58
C ILE A 56 -12.48 14.95 9.93
N VAL A 57 -12.89 15.17 11.19
CA VAL A 57 -13.59 16.40 11.60
C VAL A 57 -12.62 17.48 12.10
N VAL A 58 -11.44 17.09 12.59
CA VAL A 58 -10.48 18.02 13.20
C VAL A 58 -9.17 18.04 12.43
N ALA A 59 -8.44 16.93 12.36
CA ALA A 59 -7.07 16.94 11.83
C ALA A 59 -7.02 17.32 10.34
N LEU A 60 -7.92 16.77 9.52
CA LEU A 60 -7.96 17.03 8.09
C LEU A 60 -8.39 18.48 7.77
N PRO A 61 -9.48 19.03 8.33
CA PRO A 61 -9.85 20.43 8.12
C PRO A 61 -8.77 21.42 8.61
N LEU A 62 -8.17 21.18 9.78
CA LEU A 62 -7.10 22.05 10.27
C LEU A 62 -5.86 22.01 9.35
N SER A 63 -5.50 20.83 8.86
CA SER A 63 -4.40 20.69 7.90
C SER A 63 -4.71 21.39 6.58
N LEU A 64 -5.95 21.31 6.10
CA LEU A 64 -6.41 21.99 4.89
C LEU A 64 -6.39 23.51 5.05
N ILE A 65 -6.92 24.03 6.16
CA ILE A 65 -6.90 25.47 6.46
C ILE A 65 -5.46 25.96 6.54
N ARG A 66 -4.58 25.23 7.25
CA ARG A 66 -3.17 25.59 7.35
C ARG A 66 -2.49 25.61 5.99
N TRP A 67 -2.67 24.55 5.20
CA TRP A 67 -2.13 24.46 3.84
C TRP A 67 -2.62 25.60 2.96
N HIS A 68 -3.93 25.88 2.97
CA HIS A 68 -4.53 26.98 2.21
C HIS A 68 -3.94 28.34 2.63
N ASN A 69 -3.86 28.62 3.93
CA ASN A 69 -3.29 29.87 4.43
C ASN A 69 -1.83 30.06 4.01
N LEU A 70 -1.05 28.97 3.97
CA LEU A 70 0.34 29.01 3.51
C LEU A 70 0.44 29.19 1.99
N ALA A 71 -0.42 28.50 1.23
CA ALA A 71 -0.43 28.56 -0.24
C ALA A 71 -0.83 29.93 -0.79
N PHE A 72 -1.72 30.65 -0.10
CA PHE A 72 -2.24 31.96 -0.54
C PHE A 72 -1.69 33.15 0.25
N SER A 73 -0.71 32.94 1.13
CA SER A 73 -0.08 34.03 1.85
C SER A 73 0.78 34.87 0.89
N VAL A 74 0.55 36.19 0.89
CA VAL A 74 1.31 37.17 0.10
C VAL A 74 2.73 37.41 0.67
N LYS A 75 2.96 37.03 1.93
CA LYS A 75 4.24 37.25 2.64
C LYS A 75 5.17 36.06 2.46
N GLY A 76 6.48 36.29 2.46
CA GLY A 76 7.54 35.27 2.31
C GLY A 76 7.42 34.13 3.33
N VAL A 77 6.59 33.14 3.01
CA VAL A 77 6.35 31.95 3.80
C VAL A 77 7.58 31.06 3.73
N ASP A 78 7.99 30.51 4.86
CA ASP A 78 9.02 29.48 4.90
C ASP A 78 8.54 28.27 4.09
N ILE A 79 9.27 27.94 3.02
CA ILE A 79 8.94 26.81 2.15
C ILE A 79 8.92 25.48 2.91
N VAL A 80 9.68 25.35 4.00
CA VAL A 80 9.67 24.17 4.86
C VAL A 80 8.29 24.00 5.50
N ASP A 81 7.66 25.08 5.94
CA ASP A 81 6.31 25.08 6.52
C ASP A 81 5.26 24.60 5.51
N VAL A 82 5.36 25.06 4.26
CA VAL A 82 4.50 24.60 3.14
C VAL A 82 4.65 23.09 2.93
N TRP A 83 5.89 22.57 2.96
CA TRP A 83 6.16 21.14 2.83
C TRP A 83 5.55 20.32 3.96
N PHE A 84 5.74 20.74 5.22
CA PHE A 84 5.17 20.05 6.37
C PHE A 84 3.65 20.04 6.32
N ALA A 85 3.02 21.18 6.03
CA ALA A 85 1.57 21.28 5.93
C ALA A 85 1.02 20.39 4.79
N SER A 86 1.66 20.41 3.62
CA SER A 86 1.26 19.59 2.47
C SER A 86 1.42 18.10 2.77
N PHE A 87 2.56 17.69 3.35
CA PHE A 87 2.81 16.29 3.70
C PHE A 87 1.82 15.79 4.74
N CYS A 88 1.56 16.56 5.80
CA CYS A 88 0.56 16.20 6.80
C CYS A 88 -0.83 16.05 6.19
N LEU A 89 -1.24 17.00 5.33
CA LEU A 89 -2.53 16.96 4.66
C LEU A 89 -2.68 15.70 3.82
N VAL A 90 -1.73 15.39 2.93
CA VAL A 90 -1.84 14.22 2.06
C VAL A 90 -1.74 12.92 2.86
N TYR A 91 -0.87 12.86 3.86
CA TYR A 91 -0.73 11.70 4.73
C TYR A 91 -2.03 11.37 5.48
N VAL A 92 -2.66 12.37 6.11
CA VAL A 92 -3.95 12.21 6.78
C VAL A 92 -5.05 11.89 5.77
N TRP A 93 -5.05 12.54 4.60
CA TRP A 93 -6.04 12.28 3.55
C TRP A 93 -6.04 10.83 3.08
N ILE A 94 -4.87 10.31 2.69
CA ILE A 94 -4.72 8.90 2.26
C ILE A 94 -5.10 7.96 3.39
N GLY A 95 -4.59 8.24 4.60
CA GLY A 95 -4.81 7.41 5.77
C GLY A 95 -6.26 7.33 6.24
N VAL A 96 -7.00 8.44 6.16
CA VAL A 96 -8.42 8.50 6.52
C VAL A 96 -9.25 7.55 5.67
N GLN A 97 -8.94 7.38 4.39
CA GLN A 97 -9.65 6.44 3.53
C GLN A 97 -9.55 5.00 4.06
N PHE A 98 -8.35 4.56 4.47
CA PHE A 98 -8.17 3.24 5.06
C PHE A 98 -8.80 3.12 6.44
N MET A 99 -8.58 4.12 7.31
CA MET A 99 -9.15 4.14 8.66
C MET A 99 -10.68 4.08 8.63
N TRP A 100 -11.31 4.77 7.70
CA TRP A 100 -12.76 4.78 7.53
C TRP A 100 -13.32 3.38 7.27
N SER A 101 -12.69 2.61 6.39
CA SER A 101 -13.09 1.22 6.11
C SER A 101 -13.06 0.35 7.37
N PHE A 102 -12.14 0.59 8.30
CA PHE A 102 -12.05 -0.15 9.57
C PHE A 102 -12.91 0.43 10.71
N ALA A 103 -13.37 1.68 10.60
CA ALA A 103 -14.23 2.32 11.58
C ALA A 103 -15.63 1.70 11.62
N TRP A 104 -16.05 1.05 10.53
CA TRP A 104 -17.29 0.29 10.46
C TRP A 104 -17.13 -1.09 11.11
N PRO A 105 -18.06 -1.56 11.97
CA PRO A 105 -17.95 -2.86 12.64
C PRO A 105 -17.81 -4.07 11.69
N TYR A 106 -18.26 -3.91 10.44
CA TYR A 106 -18.13 -4.91 9.39
C TYR A 106 -16.71 -4.95 8.80
N GLY A 107 -16.00 -3.82 8.74
CA GLY A 107 -14.69 -3.69 8.11
C GLY A 107 -13.63 -4.63 8.67
N PRO A 108 -13.31 -4.58 9.98
CA PRO A 108 -12.34 -5.49 10.59
C PRO A 108 -12.71 -6.97 10.40
N LYS A 109 -14.01 -7.30 10.48
CA LYS A 109 -14.50 -8.67 10.28
C LYS A 109 -14.33 -9.14 8.84
N LYS A 110 -14.70 -8.30 7.86
CA LYS A 110 -14.51 -8.56 6.42
C LYS A 110 -13.02 -8.76 6.14
N PHE A 111 -12.17 -7.86 6.65
CA PHE A 111 -10.73 -7.91 6.44
C PHE A 111 -10.09 -9.20 6.99
N VAL A 112 -10.34 -9.54 8.26
CA VAL A 112 -9.81 -10.77 8.86
C VAL A 112 -10.29 -12.01 8.10
N ARG A 113 -11.58 -12.06 7.76
CA ARG A 113 -12.14 -13.17 6.98
C ARG A 113 -11.47 -13.29 5.60
N ILE A 114 -11.24 -12.18 4.90
CA ILE A 114 -10.55 -12.21 3.61
C ILE A 114 -9.13 -12.75 3.78
N PHE A 115 -8.41 -12.32 4.82
CA PHE A 115 -7.03 -12.74 5.05
C PHE A 115 -6.97 -14.24 5.37
N GLU A 116 -7.84 -14.71 6.26
CA GLU A 116 -8.00 -16.13 6.58
C GLU A 116 -8.38 -16.96 5.35
N SER A 117 -9.33 -16.49 4.54
CA SER A 117 -9.71 -17.16 3.29
C SER A 117 -8.54 -17.26 2.31
N MET A 118 -7.67 -16.25 2.22
CA MET A 118 -6.48 -16.32 1.38
C MET A 118 -5.44 -17.30 1.94
N LEU A 119 -5.24 -17.35 3.25
CA LEU A 119 -4.37 -18.35 3.88
C LEU A 119 -4.89 -19.79 3.66
N HIS A 120 -6.20 -19.98 3.83
CA HIS A 120 -6.84 -21.28 3.63
C HIS A 120 -6.80 -21.70 2.15
N LEU A 121 -7.00 -20.75 1.23
CA LEU A 121 -6.84 -21.01 -0.20
C LEU A 121 -5.41 -21.49 -0.52
N GLU A 122 -4.37 -20.85 0.01
CA GLU A 122 -2.99 -21.34 -0.18
C GLU A 122 -2.77 -22.74 0.38
N GLU A 123 -3.39 -23.06 1.52
CA GLU A 123 -3.34 -24.38 2.12
C GLU A 123 -4.04 -25.44 1.26
N GLU A 124 -5.23 -25.13 0.73
CA GLU A 124 -5.94 -26.01 -0.21
C GLU A 124 -5.12 -26.21 -1.49
N LEU A 125 -4.54 -25.15 -2.06
CA LEU A 125 -3.68 -25.24 -3.24
C LEU A 125 -2.49 -26.16 -3.01
N GLN A 126 -1.87 -26.08 -1.82
CA GLN A 126 -0.78 -26.96 -1.43
C GLN A 126 -1.27 -28.42 -1.30
N GLY A 127 -2.44 -28.64 -0.70
CA GLY A 127 -3.04 -29.97 -0.56
C GLY A 127 -3.44 -30.64 -1.87
N MET A 128 -3.59 -29.89 -2.97
CA MET A 128 -3.88 -30.44 -4.30
C MET A 128 -2.66 -31.09 -4.96
N ILE A 129 -1.44 -30.88 -4.44
CA ILE A 129 -0.20 -31.33 -5.07
C ILE A 129 0.44 -32.42 -4.20
N PRO A 130 0.86 -33.56 -4.78
CA PRO A 130 1.61 -34.57 -4.05
C PRO A 130 2.88 -33.99 -3.40
N PRO A 131 3.19 -34.33 -2.14
CA PRO A 131 4.37 -33.81 -1.43
C PRO A 131 5.70 -34.00 -2.18
N GLU A 132 5.80 -35.07 -2.97
CA GLU A 132 6.97 -35.44 -3.77
C GLU A 132 7.25 -34.43 -4.89
N ILE A 133 6.20 -33.78 -5.40
CA ILE A 133 6.30 -32.74 -6.44
C ILE A 133 6.39 -31.36 -5.77
N PHE A 134 5.63 -31.15 -4.70
CA PHE A 134 5.54 -29.85 -4.04
C PHE A 134 6.86 -29.43 -3.41
N THR A 135 7.47 -30.30 -2.59
CA THR A 135 8.62 -29.93 -1.75
C THR A 135 9.85 -29.54 -2.58
N PRO A 136 10.33 -30.37 -3.54
CA PRO A 136 11.54 -30.02 -4.31
C PRO A 136 11.35 -28.74 -5.14
N ARG A 137 10.15 -28.54 -5.68
CA ARG A 137 9.84 -27.36 -6.50
C ARG A 137 9.66 -26.10 -5.65
N ARG A 138 9.02 -26.23 -4.49
CA ARG A 138 8.94 -25.15 -3.50
C ARG A 138 10.35 -24.73 -3.12
N ASP A 139 11.25 -25.67 -2.81
CA ASP A 139 12.61 -25.37 -2.38
C ASP A 139 13.39 -24.59 -3.43
N VAL A 140 13.29 -24.98 -4.71
CA VAL A 140 13.90 -24.23 -5.84
C VAL A 140 13.34 -22.81 -5.98
N ILE A 141 12.02 -22.64 -5.80
CA ILE A 141 11.41 -21.30 -5.85
C ILE A 141 11.75 -20.51 -4.57
N GLN A 142 11.97 -21.19 -3.46
CA GLN A 142 12.31 -20.59 -2.18
C GLN A 142 13.74 -20.07 -2.13
N THR A 143 14.70 -20.79 -2.72
CA THR A 143 16.13 -20.46 -2.62
C THR A 143 16.48 -19.09 -3.19
N THR A 144 15.76 -18.63 -4.22
CA THR A 144 16.13 -17.39 -4.91
C THR A 144 14.97 -16.39 -4.96
N VAL A 145 13.83 -16.78 -5.53
CA VAL A 145 12.74 -15.84 -5.81
C VAL A 145 11.99 -15.45 -4.54
N THR A 146 11.57 -16.43 -3.75
CA THR A 146 10.83 -16.17 -2.51
C THR A 146 11.71 -15.45 -1.48
N HIS A 147 13.00 -15.81 -1.41
CA HIS A 147 13.96 -15.10 -0.55
C HIS A 147 14.06 -13.63 -0.93
N ASN A 148 14.28 -13.30 -2.20
CA ASN A 148 14.40 -11.91 -2.65
C ASN A 148 13.13 -11.10 -2.38
N ILE A 149 11.95 -11.67 -2.65
CA ILE A 149 10.67 -11.02 -2.35
C ILE A 149 10.53 -10.79 -0.86
N THR A 150 10.76 -11.83 -0.05
CA THR A 150 10.63 -11.75 1.39
C THR A 150 11.57 -10.70 1.97
N THR A 151 12.81 -10.62 1.48
CA THR A 151 13.78 -9.61 1.90
C THR A 151 13.31 -8.20 1.55
N ILE A 152 12.83 -7.97 0.31
CA ILE A 152 12.32 -6.66 -0.13
C ILE A 152 11.09 -6.25 0.70
N VAL A 153 10.13 -7.16 0.83
CA VAL A 153 8.88 -6.91 1.57
C VAL A 153 9.16 -6.71 3.05
N ALA A 154 10.06 -7.50 3.63
CA ALA A 154 10.46 -7.33 5.01
C ALA A 154 11.16 -6.00 5.22
N LEU A 155 12.12 -5.62 4.38
CA LEU A 155 12.80 -4.34 4.46
C LEU A 155 11.80 -3.18 4.38
N PHE A 156 10.81 -3.26 3.50
CA PHE A 156 9.74 -2.28 3.40
C PHE A 156 8.94 -2.16 4.71
N PHE A 157 8.45 -3.27 5.26
CA PHE A 157 7.70 -3.24 6.53
C PHE A 157 8.57 -2.89 7.75
N TYR A 158 9.87 -3.22 7.74
CA TYR A 158 10.84 -2.73 8.72
C TYR A 158 11.01 -1.22 8.63
N ALA A 159 11.20 -0.68 7.43
CA ALA A 159 11.26 0.77 7.24
C ALA A 159 9.96 1.43 7.73
N PHE A 160 8.81 0.85 7.41
CA PHE A 160 7.51 1.38 7.82
C PHE A 160 7.34 1.38 9.34
N ASP A 161 7.52 0.23 9.99
CA ASP A 161 7.34 0.05 11.44
C ASP A 161 8.25 0.95 12.29
N TYR A 162 9.49 1.16 11.84
CA TYR A 162 10.50 1.85 12.64
C TYR A 162 10.63 3.31 12.23
N LEU A 163 10.66 3.64 10.93
CA LEU A 163 10.86 5.02 10.50
C LEU A 163 9.59 5.87 10.66
N ILE A 164 8.39 5.32 10.38
CA ILE A 164 7.16 6.12 10.41
C ILE A 164 6.88 6.69 11.81
N PRO A 165 6.93 5.91 12.92
CA PRO A 165 6.71 6.49 14.24
C PRO A 165 7.72 7.59 14.61
N TRP A 166 8.98 7.44 14.22
CA TRP A 166 10.01 8.48 14.41
C TRP A 166 9.71 9.74 13.60
N LEU A 167 9.31 9.59 12.34
CA LEU A 167 8.89 10.71 11.50
C LEU A 167 7.66 11.42 12.09
N CYS A 168 6.66 10.66 12.56
CA CYS A 168 5.48 11.22 13.23
C CYS A 168 5.84 11.95 14.53
N LEU A 169 6.86 11.50 15.26
CA LEU A 169 7.37 12.20 16.44
C LEU A 169 8.03 13.53 16.06
N VAL A 170 8.93 13.51 15.08
CA VAL A 170 9.60 14.72 14.58
C VAL A 170 8.59 15.73 14.07
N VAL A 171 7.65 15.31 13.22
CA VAL A 171 6.58 16.17 12.69
C VAL A 171 5.68 16.68 13.82
N GLY A 172 5.28 15.81 14.74
CA GLY A 172 4.41 16.16 15.87
C GLY A 172 4.99 17.26 16.76
N PHE A 173 6.28 17.17 17.09
CA PHE A 173 6.95 18.17 17.94
C PHE A 173 7.66 19.29 17.16
N SER A 174 7.58 19.27 15.83
CA SER A 174 8.13 20.34 15.00
C SER A 174 7.38 21.67 15.22
N PRO A 175 8.06 22.82 15.02
CA PRO A 175 7.37 24.12 14.99
C PRO A 175 6.36 24.22 13.84
N TYR A 176 6.42 23.32 12.86
CA TYR A 176 5.58 23.26 11.67
C TYR A 176 4.34 22.37 11.82
N ASN A 177 4.06 21.87 13.03
CA ASN A 177 2.85 21.07 13.28
C ASN A 177 1.59 21.92 13.02
N SER A 178 0.80 21.54 12.02
CA SER A 178 -0.41 22.26 11.61
C SER A 178 -1.43 22.44 12.73
N ILE A 179 -1.65 21.42 13.56
CA ILE A 179 -2.61 21.46 14.67
C ILE A 179 -2.10 22.42 15.75
N ALA A 180 -0.83 22.27 16.14
CA ALA A 180 -0.22 23.13 17.15
C ALA A 180 -0.21 24.60 16.69
N ALA A 181 0.13 24.86 15.43
CA ALA A 181 0.16 26.20 14.86
C ALA A 181 -1.21 26.90 14.98
N VAL A 182 -2.29 26.22 14.58
CA VAL A 182 -3.65 26.79 14.65
C VAL A 182 -4.13 26.94 16.10
N VAL A 183 -3.85 25.99 16.98
CA VAL A 183 -4.26 26.09 18.39
C VAL A 183 -3.53 27.25 19.08
N THR A 184 -2.23 27.40 18.84
CA THR A 184 -1.45 28.49 19.45
C THR A 184 -1.83 29.87 18.91
N SER A 185 -2.38 29.98 17.70
CA SER A 185 -2.85 31.28 17.19
C SER A 185 -4.12 31.81 17.88
N ILE A 186 -4.82 30.97 18.66
CA ILE A 186 -6.05 31.35 19.36
C ILE A 186 -5.76 31.80 20.80
N SER A 187 -4.71 31.31 21.45
CA SER A 187 -4.41 31.65 22.85
C SER A 187 -2.93 31.57 23.19
N ASP A 188 -2.37 32.69 23.63
CA ASP A 188 -0.96 32.80 24.05
C ASP A 188 -0.72 32.34 25.50
N LYS A 189 -1.77 32.28 26.34
CA LYS A 189 -1.64 32.09 27.80
C LYS A 189 -1.05 30.73 28.21
N HIS A 190 -1.20 29.70 27.38
CA HIS A 190 -0.71 28.35 27.66
C HIS A 190 0.15 27.77 26.51
N PHE A 191 0.88 28.64 25.81
CA PHE A 191 1.63 28.29 24.59
C PHE A 191 2.45 27.00 24.70
N PHE A 192 3.25 26.85 25.76
CA PHE A 192 4.11 25.69 25.94
C PHE A 192 3.34 24.38 26.16
N ILE A 193 2.34 24.40 27.04
CA ILE A 193 1.52 23.22 27.37
C ILE A 193 0.69 22.80 26.14
N SER A 194 0.09 23.77 25.45
CA SER A 194 -0.68 23.51 24.22
C SER A 194 0.18 22.86 23.14
N LYS A 195 1.44 23.29 22.97
CA LYS A 195 2.37 22.66 22.02
C LYS A 195 2.69 21.21 22.37
N ILE A 196 2.96 20.90 23.64
CA ILE A 196 3.23 19.53 24.08
C ILE A 196 2.02 18.63 23.83
N ILE A 197 0.82 19.09 24.21
CA ILE A 197 -0.42 18.33 24.02
C ILE A 197 -0.70 18.11 22.53
N CYS A 198 -0.65 19.17 21.71
CA CYS A 198 -0.90 19.06 20.28
C CYS A 198 0.13 18.18 19.60
N GLY A 199 1.41 18.28 19.99
CA GLY A 199 2.48 17.45 19.46
C GLY A 199 2.25 15.98 19.76
N PHE A 200 1.96 15.64 21.02
CA PHE A 200 1.64 14.28 21.42
C PHE A 200 0.41 13.72 20.69
N VAL A 201 -0.69 14.47 20.65
CA VAL A 201 -1.92 14.06 19.95
C VAL A 201 -1.64 13.83 18.46
N SER A 202 -0.89 14.72 17.83
CA SER A 202 -0.53 14.60 16.41
C SER A 202 0.34 13.38 16.16
N THR A 203 1.37 13.15 16.98
CA THR A 203 2.26 11.98 16.84
C THR A 203 1.49 10.67 16.97
N VAL A 204 0.66 10.51 18.01
CA VAL A 204 -0.13 9.29 18.21
C VAL A 204 -1.11 9.09 17.05
N THR A 205 -1.79 10.16 16.64
CA THR A 205 -2.77 10.10 15.54
C THR A 205 -2.09 9.69 14.23
N MET A 206 -1.00 10.35 13.84
CA MET A 206 -0.26 10.03 12.62
C MET A 206 0.37 8.63 12.67
N ALA A 207 0.92 8.21 13.80
CA ALA A 207 1.46 6.87 13.95
C ALA A 207 0.37 5.80 13.80
N MET A 208 -0.84 6.05 14.31
CA MET A 208 -1.98 5.16 14.16
C MET A 208 -2.46 5.11 12.69
N VAL A 209 -2.49 6.26 12.01
CA VAL A 209 -2.79 6.35 10.57
C VAL A 209 -1.81 5.47 9.78
N GLY A 210 -0.51 5.62 10.04
CA GLY A 210 0.52 4.81 9.41
C GLY A 210 0.31 3.32 9.62
N ALA A 211 0.12 2.89 10.87
CA ALA A 211 -0.06 1.47 11.16
C ALA A 211 -1.30 0.87 10.47
N VAL A 212 -2.38 1.64 10.32
CA VAL A 212 -3.58 1.20 9.57
C VAL A 212 -3.29 1.07 8.08
N MET A 213 -2.58 2.05 7.48
CA MET A 213 -2.13 1.96 6.09
C MET A 213 -1.27 0.73 5.86
N GLU A 214 -0.36 0.43 6.79
CA GLU A 214 0.53 -0.73 6.71
C GLU A 214 -0.26 -2.05 6.64
N ILE A 215 -1.29 -2.23 7.48
CA ILE A 215 -2.16 -3.43 7.44
C ILE A 215 -2.84 -3.57 6.07
N ALA A 216 -3.36 -2.46 5.53
CA ALA A 216 -4.05 -2.47 4.25
C ALA A 216 -3.09 -2.79 3.08
N ILE A 217 -1.89 -2.19 3.09
CA ILE A 217 -0.84 -2.43 2.09
C ILE A 217 -0.41 -3.90 2.12
N LEU A 218 -0.19 -4.48 3.31
CA LEU A 218 0.17 -5.89 3.47
C LEU A 218 -0.81 -6.83 2.78
N MET A 219 -2.12 -6.55 2.91
CA MET A 219 -3.16 -7.36 2.29
C MET A 219 -3.10 -7.36 0.76
N VAL A 220 -2.84 -6.20 0.17
CA VAL A 220 -2.70 -6.04 -1.29
C VAL A 220 -1.42 -6.71 -1.77
N MET A 221 -0.30 -6.47 -1.08
CA MET A 221 0.98 -7.10 -1.38
C MET A 221 0.89 -8.62 -1.29
N TYR A 222 0.19 -9.14 -0.29
CA TYR A 222 -0.01 -10.58 -0.13
C TYR A 222 -0.68 -11.19 -1.35
N GLY A 223 -1.80 -10.64 -1.81
CA GLY A 223 -2.48 -11.16 -3.00
C GLY A 223 -1.62 -11.13 -4.27
N ILE A 224 -0.86 -10.05 -4.47
CA ILE A 224 0.06 -9.92 -5.61
C ILE A 224 1.16 -10.98 -5.54
N VAL A 225 1.81 -11.13 -4.38
CA VAL A 225 2.90 -12.10 -4.18
C VAL A 225 2.39 -13.54 -4.28
N THR A 226 1.24 -13.86 -3.68
CA THR A 226 0.58 -15.16 -3.78
C THR A 226 0.30 -15.50 -5.23
N LEU A 227 -0.31 -14.59 -5.98
CA LEU A 227 -0.60 -14.81 -7.40
C LEU A 227 0.69 -15.07 -8.18
N TYR A 228 1.70 -14.25 -8.00
CA TYR A 228 2.99 -14.38 -8.70
C TYR A 228 3.67 -15.72 -8.39
N LEU A 229 3.85 -16.06 -7.12
CA LEU A 229 4.57 -17.25 -6.70
C LEU A 229 3.85 -18.54 -7.09
N TRP A 230 2.53 -18.58 -6.96
CA TRP A 230 1.77 -19.76 -7.37
C TRP A 230 1.71 -19.92 -8.88
N THR A 231 1.66 -18.83 -9.64
CA THR A 231 1.73 -18.91 -11.11
C THR A 231 3.12 -19.37 -11.56
N LEU A 232 4.19 -18.87 -10.93
CA LEU A 232 5.55 -19.37 -11.14
C LEU A 232 5.67 -20.87 -10.80
N PHE A 233 5.01 -21.28 -9.71
CA PHE A 233 4.88 -22.69 -9.34
C PHE A 233 4.04 -23.49 -10.35
N LEU A 234 3.28 -22.91 -11.27
CA LEU A 234 2.52 -23.66 -12.27
C LEU A 234 3.23 -23.81 -13.61
N VAL A 235 4.09 -22.86 -14.01
CA VAL A 235 4.66 -22.81 -15.37
C VAL A 235 5.36 -24.12 -15.78
N PRO A 236 6.30 -24.70 -15.02
CA PRO A 236 6.78 -26.05 -15.32
C PRO A 236 5.65 -27.12 -15.30
N THR A 237 5.49 -27.84 -16.41
CA THR A 237 4.42 -28.85 -16.64
C THR A 237 4.62 -30.22 -15.98
N GLN A 238 5.22 -30.25 -14.78
CA GLN A 238 5.36 -31.50 -14.00
C GLN A 238 4.07 -31.91 -13.28
N ILE A 239 3.07 -31.02 -13.23
CA ILE A 239 1.78 -31.27 -12.59
C ILE A 239 0.80 -31.77 -13.65
N SER A 240 -0.10 -32.69 -13.28
CA SER A 240 -1.15 -33.15 -14.19
C SER A 240 -2.02 -31.98 -14.68
N PHE A 241 -2.43 -32.01 -15.95
CA PHE A 241 -3.24 -30.95 -16.55
C PHE A 241 -4.45 -30.56 -15.71
N ASP A 242 -5.20 -31.56 -15.23
CA ASP A 242 -6.45 -31.36 -14.51
C ASP A 242 -6.20 -30.69 -13.14
N THR A 243 -5.11 -31.05 -12.46
CA THR A 243 -4.68 -30.41 -11.21
C THR A 243 -4.18 -28.99 -11.45
N GLY A 244 -3.33 -28.79 -12.46
CA GLY A 244 -2.81 -27.46 -12.83
C GLY A 244 -3.93 -26.48 -13.18
N VAL A 245 -4.92 -26.91 -13.97
CA VAL A 245 -6.10 -26.11 -14.31
C VAL A 245 -6.96 -25.81 -13.07
N LYS A 246 -7.10 -26.77 -12.14
CA LYS A 246 -7.85 -26.58 -10.90
C LYS A 246 -7.18 -25.53 -10.01
N ILE A 247 -5.88 -25.63 -9.79
CA ILE A 247 -5.08 -24.62 -9.06
C ILE A 247 -5.18 -23.27 -9.76
N TYR A 248 -5.03 -23.23 -11.08
CA TYR A 248 -5.10 -21.99 -11.86
C TYR A 248 -6.46 -21.29 -11.72
N ARG A 249 -7.57 -22.04 -11.73
CA ARG A 249 -8.90 -21.50 -11.49
C ARG A 249 -9.11 -21.05 -10.05
N ALA A 250 -8.51 -21.72 -9.08
CA ALA A 250 -8.52 -21.29 -7.69
C ALA A 250 -7.73 -19.98 -7.50
N LEU A 251 -6.62 -19.76 -8.21
CA LEU A 251 -5.91 -18.47 -8.21
C LEU A 251 -6.75 -17.31 -8.76
N LYS A 252 -7.69 -17.59 -9.67
CA LYS A 252 -8.67 -16.59 -10.12
C LYS A 252 -9.58 -16.12 -8.98
N VAL A 253 -9.82 -16.95 -7.97
CA VAL A 253 -10.56 -16.52 -6.78
C VAL A 253 -9.75 -15.49 -6.01
N THR A 254 -8.43 -15.66 -5.89
CA THR A 254 -7.54 -14.66 -5.29
C THR A 254 -7.62 -13.32 -6.01
N THR A 255 -7.63 -13.31 -7.36
CA THR A 255 -7.72 -12.06 -8.11
C THR A 255 -9.06 -11.35 -7.90
N LEU A 256 -10.16 -12.10 -7.81
CA LEU A 256 -11.48 -11.55 -7.49
C LEU A 256 -11.54 -10.97 -6.08
N ILE A 257 -10.96 -11.68 -5.10
CA ILE A 257 -10.86 -11.20 -3.71
C ILE A 257 -10.06 -9.90 -3.65
N GLN A 258 -8.91 -9.83 -4.34
CA GLN A 258 -8.07 -8.64 -4.38
C GLN A 258 -8.77 -7.47 -5.07
N PHE A 259 -9.53 -7.73 -6.14
CA PHE A 259 -10.31 -6.70 -6.80
C PHE A 259 -11.44 -6.17 -5.92
N ASP A 260 -12.15 -7.02 -5.19
CA ASP A 260 -13.18 -6.58 -4.23
C ASP A 260 -12.57 -5.75 -3.10
N LEU A 261 -11.42 -6.18 -2.58
CA LEU A 261 -10.66 -5.44 -1.58
C LEU A 261 -10.19 -4.07 -2.11
N ALA A 262 -9.71 -4.01 -3.35
CA ALA A 262 -9.25 -2.77 -3.97
C ALA A 262 -10.41 -1.78 -4.21
N LYS A 263 -11.65 -2.25 -4.37
CA LYS A 263 -12.83 -1.35 -4.40
C LYS A 263 -13.10 -0.69 -3.06
N ASP A 264 -12.92 -1.44 -1.97
CA ASP A 264 -13.05 -0.90 -0.61
C ASP A 264 -11.89 0.05 -0.26
N PHE A 265 -10.73 -0.16 -0.89
CA PHE A 265 -9.54 0.66 -0.76
C PHE A 265 -9.23 1.38 -2.07
N VAL A 266 -9.91 2.49 -2.34
CA VAL A 266 -9.73 3.29 -3.57
C VAL A 266 -8.27 3.63 -3.84
N ILE A 267 -7.43 3.77 -2.80
CA ILE A 267 -6.00 4.10 -2.91
C ILE A 267 -5.23 3.08 -3.75
N PRO A 268 -5.24 1.75 -3.46
CA PRO A 268 -4.71 0.74 -4.36
C PRO A 268 -5.10 0.88 -5.83
N LEU A 269 -6.35 1.25 -6.14
CA LEU A 269 -6.80 1.43 -7.53
C LEU A 269 -6.25 2.71 -8.18
N MET A 270 -5.86 3.69 -7.36
CA MET A 270 -5.36 5.01 -7.76
C MET A 270 -3.88 5.20 -7.45
N HIS A 271 -3.15 4.13 -7.12
CA HIS A 271 -1.77 4.20 -6.68
C HIS A 271 -0.88 4.93 -7.70
N HIS A 272 -1.04 4.64 -9.00
CA HIS A 272 -0.35 5.33 -10.08
C HIS A 272 -0.62 6.84 -10.10
N PHE A 273 -1.89 7.24 -10.01
CA PHE A 273 -2.24 8.66 -9.96
C PHE A 273 -1.58 9.35 -8.77
N TYR A 274 -1.67 8.74 -7.57
CA TYR A 274 -1.03 9.28 -6.37
C TYR A 274 0.49 9.33 -6.50
N ALA A 275 1.14 8.29 -7.03
CA ALA A 275 2.58 8.26 -7.23
C ALA A 275 3.05 9.38 -8.17
N VAL A 276 2.34 9.58 -9.30
CA VAL A 276 2.65 10.64 -10.26
C VAL A 276 2.49 12.01 -9.62
N VAL A 277 1.34 12.29 -8.99
CA VAL A 277 1.09 13.58 -8.33
C VAL A 277 2.12 13.83 -7.23
N TRP A 278 2.38 12.83 -6.40
CA TRP A 278 3.31 12.92 -5.28
C TRP A 278 4.75 13.21 -5.74
N ALA A 279 5.25 12.49 -6.75
CA ALA A 279 6.57 12.73 -7.33
C ALA A 279 6.66 14.07 -8.08
N THR A 280 5.62 14.44 -8.83
CA THR A 280 5.52 15.71 -9.56
C THR A 280 5.59 16.89 -8.59
N MET A 281 4.74 16.89 -7.56
CA MET A 281 4.72 17.94 -6.55
C MET A 281 6.06 18.02 -5.83
N ALA A 282 6.69 16.87 -5.56
CA ALA A 282 7.96 16.86 -4.86
C ALA A 282 9.08 17.55 -5.67
N ILE A 283 9.22 17.18 -6.94
CA ILE A 283 10.21 17.77 -7.85
C ILE A 283 9.88 19.23 -8.12
N TYR A 284 8.61 19.56 -8.38
CA TYR A 284 8.15 20.93 -8.60
C TYR A 284 8.54 21.85 -7.45
N CYS A 285 8.26 21.45 -6.20
CA CYS A 285 8.59 22.27 -5.03
C CYS A 285 10.10 22.49 -4.85
N VAL A 286 10.95 21.50 -5.15
CA VAL A 286 12.41 21.68 -5.13
C VAL A 286 12.86 22.61 -6.27
N MET A 287 12.34 22.42 -7.48
CA MET A 287 12.68 23.27 -8.63
C MET A 287 12.28 24.73 -8.39
N ILE A 288 11.13 24.97 -7.73
CA ILE A 288 10.71 26.31 -7.35
C ILE A 288 11.72 26.96 -6.38
N GLN A 289 12.23 26.24 -5.38
CA GLN A 289 13.27 26.78 -4.49
C GLN A 289 14.54 27.15 -5.27
N VAL A 290 14.96 26.31 -6.22
CA VAL A 290 16.10 26.61 -7.10
C VAL A 290 15.87 27.90 -7.88
N ILE A 291 14.70 28.04 -8.50
CA ILE A 291 14.40 29.15 -9.42
C ILE A 291 14.17 30.47 -8.68
N VAL A 292 13.47 30.45 -7.54
CA VAL A 292 13.07 31.67 -6.81
C VAL A 292 14.13 32.13 -5.85
N ASP A 293 14.62 31.22 -5.02
CA ASP A 293 15.47 31.55 -3.88
C ASP A 293 16.96 31.37 -4.22
N GLY A 294 17.26 30.75 -5.37
CA GLY A 294 18.62 30.39 -5.78
C GLY A 294 19.28 29.36 -4.86
N LYS A 295 18.55 28.80 -3.89
CA LYS A 295 19.04 27.88 -2.85
C LYS A 295 17.98 26.85 -2.52
N VAL A 296 18.39 25.59 -2.40
CA VAL A 296 17.53 24.49 -1.95
C VAL A 296 17.90 24.14 -0.52
N THR A 297 16.90 24.02 0.36
CA THR A 297 17.18 23.57 1.73
C THR A 297 17.56 22.08 1.72
N PRO A 298 18.55 21.64 2.52
CA PRO A 298 18.89 20.21 2.62
C PRO A 298 17.68 19.34 2.98
N PHE A 299 16.78 19.87 3.83
CA PHE A 299 15.55 19.21 4.21
C PHE A 299 14.64 18.94 2.99
N SER A 300 14.36 19.96 2.17
CA SER A 300 13.52 19.79 0.98
C SER A 300 14.13 18.83 -0.05
N ALA A 301 15.46 18.85 -0.21
CA ALA A 301 16.15 17.89 -1.08
C ALA A 301 15.99 16.45 -0.58
N ILE A 302 16.25 16.19 0.71
CA ILE A 302 16.11 14.85 1.31
C ILE A 302 14.66 14.37 1.24
N LEU A 303 13.70 15.25 1.56
CA LEU A 303 12.28 14.92 1.50
C LEU A 303 11.85 14.58 0.07
N CYS A 304 12.23 15.40 -0.92
CA CYS A 304 11.95 15.14 -2.32
C CYS A 304 12.52 13.81 -2.79
N VAL A 305 13.79 13.53 -2.51
CA VAL A 305 14.43 12.26 -2.86
C VAL A 305 13.68 11.09 -2.23
N THR A 306 13.36 11.19 -0.93
CA THR A 306 12.61 10.14 -0.22
C THR A 306 11.24 9.92 -0.84
N MET A 307 10.50 10.99 -1.14
CA MET A 307 9.17 10.95 -1.75
C MET A 307 9.19 10.32 -3.14
N VAL A 308 10.16 10.68 -3.98
CA VAL A 308 10.34 10.10 -5.31
C VAL A 308 10.73 8.63 -5.20
N LEU A 309 11.66 8.27 -4.31
CA LEU A 309 12.07 6.88 -4.10
C LEU A 309 10.91 5.99 -3.64
N VAL A 310 10.07 6.48 -2.73
CA VAL A 310 8.87 5.77 -2.28
C VAL A 310 7.86 5.60 -3.42
N ALA A 311 7.58 6.66 -4.18
CA ALA A 311 6.68 6.59 -5.34
C ALA A 311 7.19 5.59 -6.38
N VAL A 312 8.47 5.68 -6.75
CA VAL A 312 9.14 4.75 -7.68
C VAL A 312 9.07 3.32 -7.16
N PHE A 313 9.34 3.10 -5.87
CA PHE A 313 9.31 1.75 -5.28
C PHE A 313 7.90 1.15 -5.30
N VAL A 314 6.88 1.91 -4.93
CA VAL A 314 5.48 1.47 -4.94
C VAL A 314 5.03 1.12 -6.37
N GLU A 315 5.31 2.00 -7.33
CA GLU A 315 5.00 1.78 -8.75
C GLU A 315 5.74 0.56 -9.29
N TRP A 316 7.07 0.51 -9.10
CA TRP A 316 7.88 -0.61 -9.54
C TRP A 316 7.39 -1.92 -8.95
N PHE A 317 7.05 -1.96 -7.66
CA PHE A 317 6.55 -3.16 -7.01
C PHE A 317 5.21 -3.59 -7.61
N ALA A 318 4.22 -2.67 -7.67
CA ALA A 318 2.90 -2.97 -8.21
C ALA A 318 2.98 -3.46 -9.66
N ILE A 319 3.68 -2.71 -10.52
CA ILE A 319 3.82 -3.01 -11.94
C ILE A 319 4.62 -4.28 -12.16
N ALA A 320 5.83 -4.40 -11.58
CA ALA A 320 6.72 -5.51 -11.90
C ALA A 320 6.16 -6.86 -11.46
N PHE A 321 5.55 -6.95 -10.28
CA PHE A 321 5.00 -8.22 -9.80
C PHE A 321 3.69 -8.60 -10.51
N VAL A 322 2.81 -7.63 -10.80
CA VAL A 322 1.59 -7.89 -11.58
C VAL A 322 1.93 -8.27 -13.01
N ALA A 323 2.89 -7.58 -13.64
CA ALA A 323 3.41 -7.90 -14.98
C ALA A 323 3.98 -9.32 -15.02
N LYS A 324 4.89 -9.66 -14.10
CA LYS A 324 5.47 -11.00 -14.02
C LYS A 324 4.42 -12.08 -13.79
N GLY A 325 3.46 -11.86 -12.89
CA GLY A 325 2.35 -12.79 -12.65
C GLY A 325 1.49 -13.00 -13.91
N THR A 326 1.24 -11.94 -14.66
CA THR A 326 0.46 -11.98 -15.91
C THR A 326 1.22 -12.71 -17.02
N THR A 327 2.53 -12.44 -17.18
CA THR A 327 3.39 -13.12 -18.16
C THR A 327 3.47 -14.61 -17.88
N LEU A 328 3.72 -15.00 -16.62
CA LEU A 328 3.73 -16.41 -16.22
C LEU A 328 2.35 -17.06 -16.42
N SER A 329 1.27 -16.31 -16.21
CA SER A 329 -0.09 -16.80 -16.45
C SER A 329 -0.33 -17.10 -17.93
N LYS A 330 0.18 -16.26 -18.83
CA LYS A 330 0.13 -16.50 -20.28
C LYS A 330 0.98 -17.69 -20.68
N GLU A 331 2.19 -17.79 -20.14
CA GLU A 331 3.11 -18.89 -20.38
C GLU A 331 2.50 -20.23 -19.97
N PHE A 332 1.89 -20.30 -18.78
CA PHE A 332 1.15 -21.48 -18.33
C PHE A 332 0.04 -21.89 -19.31
N ILE A 333 -0.78 -20.93 -19.79
CA ILE A 333 -1.87 -21.22 -20.75
C ILE A 333 -1.29 -21.75 -22.07
N LEU A 334 -0.20 -21.14 -22.56
CA LEU A 334 0.48 -21.55 -23.79
C LEU A 334 1.08 -22.95 -23.67
N GLU A 335 1.80 -23.23 -22.60
CA GLU A 335 2.38 -24.56 -22.33
C GLU A 335 1.30 -25.63 -22.16
N ALA A 336 0.24 -25.33 -21.40
CA ALA A 336 -0.90 -26.23 -21.25
C ALA A 336 -1.56 -26.53 -22.60
N GLY A 337 -1.66 -25.52 -23.48
CA GLY A 337 -2.14 -25.66 -24.85
C GLY A 337 -1.22 -26.50 -25.74
N ARG A 338 0.11 -26.31 -25.64
CA ARG A 338 1.12 -27.03 -26.43
C ARG A 338 1.20 -28.50 -26.01
N ASN A 339 1.26 -28.78 -24.71
CA ASN A 339 1.47 -30.12 -24.18
C ASN A 339 0.21 -30.99 -24.22
N HIS A 340 -0.98 -30.38 -24.14
CA HIS A 340 -2.25 -31.12 -24.12
C HIS A 340 -3.18 -30.83 -25.30
N GLY A 341 -2.72 -30.07 -26.30
CA GLY A 341 -3.52 -29.63 -27.44
C GLY A 341 -4.02 -30.74 -28.37
N ARG A 342 -3.46 -31.95 -28.28
CA ARG A 342 -3.94 -33.13 -29.03
C ARG A 342 -5.31 -33.61 -28.53
N ASN A 343 -5.63 -33.42 -27.26
CA ASN A 343 -6.94 -33.77 -26.71
C ASN A 343 -7.93 -32.61 -26.94
N LYS A 344 -9.02 -32.86 -27.67
CA LYS A 344 -10.04 -31.86 -28.03
C LYS A 344 -10.66 -31.19 -26.81
N TYR A 345 -10.91 -31.94 -25.73
CA TYR A 345 -11.45 -31.40 -24.49
C TYR A 345 -10.43 -30.50 -23.79
N ARG A 346 -9.19 -30.98 -23.58
CA ARG A 346 -8.14 -30.19 -22.91
C ARG A 346 -7.80 -28.93 -23.69
N LYS A 347 -7.74 -29.00 -25.02
CA LYS A 347 -7.59 -27.84 -25.91
C LYS A 347 -8.70 -26.80 -25.72
N ARG A 348 -9.96 -27.24 -25.59
CA ARG A 348 -11.10 -26.35 -25.32
C ARG A 348 -10.97 -25.70 -23.94
N VAL A 349 -10.57 -26.48 -22.93
CA VAL A 349 -10.35 -25.96 -21.57
C VAL A 349 -9.23 -24.92 -21.56
N SER A 350 -8.05 -25.19 -22.12
CA SER A 350 -6.95 -24.22 -22.16
C SER A 350 -7.34 -22.93 -22.90
N ARG A 351 -8.09 -23.02 -24.00
CA ARG A 351 -8.60 -21.85 -24.74
C ARG A 351 -9.62 -21.01 -23.97
N SER A 352 -10.28 -21.60 -22.96
CA SER A 352 -11.23 -20.90 -22.10
C SER A 352 -10.55 -20.20 -20.91
N LEU A 353 -9.28 -20.51 -20.65
CA LEU A 353 -8.53 -19.85 -19.59
C LEU A 353 -8.12 -18.45 -20.05
N LEU A 354 -8.30 -17.49 -19.14
CA LEU A 354 -7.79 -16.13 -19.29
C LEU A 354 -6.62 -15.96 -18.32
N PRO A 355 -5.60 -15.15 -18.67
CA PRO A 355 -4.53 -14.80 -17.76
C PRO A 355 -5.09 -14.33 -16.41
N ASN A 356 -4.61 -14.89 -15.31
CA ASN A 356 -4.90 -14.33 -14.00
C ASN A 356 -4.06 -13.05 -13.85
N PHE A 357 -4.75 -11.93 -13.67
CA PHE A 357 -4.13 -10.65 -13.36
C PHE A 357 -4.95 -9.95 -12.27
N ILE A 358 -4.27 -9.18 -11.42
CA ILE A 358 -4.93 -8.27 -10.49
C ILE A 358 -4.99 -6.92 -11.20
N ASN A 359 -6.19 -6.44 -11.47
CA ASN A 359 -6.33 -5.07 -11.95
C ASN A 359 -6.18 -4.10 -10.78
N VAL A 360 -4.99 -3.52 -10.65
CA VAL A 360 -4.68 -2.49 -9.65
C VAL A 360 -4.97 -1.07 -10.16
N GLU A 361 -5.61 -0.93 -11.32
CA GLU A 361 -5.99 0.37 -11.88
C GLU A 361 -7.50 0.47 -12.11
N PHE A 362 -8.05 1.65 -11.81
CA PHE A 362 -9.47 1.96 -12.06
C PHE A 362 -9.83 1.95 -13.55
N VAL A 363 -8.85 2.15 -14.44
CA VAL A 363 -9.03 2.21 -15.90
C VAL A 363 -8.13 1.19 -16.57
N GLY A 364 -8.58 -0.05 -16.65
CA GLY A 364 -7.95 -1.05 -17.52
C GLY A 364 -8.44 -0.85 -18.94
N SER A 365 -7.55 -0.60 -19.90
CA SER A 365 -7.90 -0.79 -21.31
C SER A 365 -8.06 -2.30 -21.56
N VAL A 366 -8.92 -2.68 -22.51
CA VAL A 366 -9.05 -4.09 -22.95
C VAL A 366 -7.67 -4.63 -23.38
N GLU A 367 -6.82 -3.75 -23.87
CA GLU A 367 -5.44 -4.01 -24.25
C GLU A 367 -4.55 -4.30 -23.03
N THR A 368 -4.62 -3.54 -21.93
CA THR A 368 -3.89 -3.87 -20.69
C THR A 368 -4.36 -5.18 -20.06
N MET A 369 -5.65 -5.53 -20.19
CA MET A 369 -6.17 -6.83 -19.73
C MET A 369 -5.69 -8.00 -20.60
N ARG A 370 -5.49 -7.77 -21.90
CA ARG A 370 -5.06 -8.79 -22.87
C ARG A 370 -3.54 -8.95 -22.93
N GLU A 371 -2.83 -7.84 -22.87
CA GLU A 371 -1.39 -7.71 -23.09
C GLU A 371 -0.61 -7.68 -21.76
N GLY A 372 -1.28 -7.37 -20.66
CA GLY A 372 -0.65 -7.19 -19.35
C GLY A 372 -0.05 -5.78 -19.22
N ILE A 373 0.49 -5.48 -18.04
CA ILE A 373 1.21 -4.23 -17.80
C ILE A 373 2.68 -4.47 -18.17
N GLU A 374 3.21 -3.70 -19.13
CA GLU A 374 4.62 -3.80 -19.54
C GLU A 374 5.50 -2.75 -18.84
N MET A 375 6.83 -2.92 -18.89
CA MET A 375 7.77 -1.92 -18.36
C MET A 375 7.66 -0.56 -19.04
N GLY A 376 7.08 -0.49 -20.25
CA GLY A 376 6.70 0.78 -20.89
C GLY A 376 5.76 1.62 -20.02
N TYR A 377 4.93 1.00 -19.18
CA TYR A 377 4.09 1.70 -18.22
C TYR A 377 4.91 2.47 -17.18
N PHE A 378 6.01 1.88 -16.69
CA PHE A 378 6.91 2.57 -15.77
C PHE A 378 7.67 3.72 -16.46
N ALA A 379 8.00 3.59 -17.75
CA ALA A 379 8.53 4.71 -18.52
C ALA A 379 7.49 5.86 -18.63
N ASN A 380 6.21 5.52 -18.86
CA ASN A 380 5.11 6.50 -18.86
C ASN A 380 4.95 7.21 -17.52
N PHE A 381 5.20 6.53 -16.38
CA PHE A 381 5.25 7.17 -15.07
C PHE A 381 6.32 8.28 -15.04
N MET A 382 7.55 7.97 -15.43
CA MET A 382 8.65 8.94 -15.45
C MET A 382 8.39 10.11 -16.42
N GLU A 383 7.82 9.80 -17.59
CA GLU A 383 7.43 10.81 -18.59
C GLU A 383 6.34 11.73 -18.05
N ARG A 384 5.28 11.19 -17.44
CA ARG A 384 4.19 11.98 -16.83
C ARG A 384 4.68 12.87 -15.71
N VAL A 385 5.53 12.36 -14.82
CA VAL A 385 6.13 13.16 -13.74
C VAL A 385 6.93 14.32 -14.31
N THR A 386 7.77 14.06 -15.33
CA THR A 386 8.60 15.08 -15.97
C THR A 386 7.74 16.12 -16.70
N SER A 387 6.80 15.66 -17.53
CA SER A 387 5.90 16.49 -18.32
C SER A 387 5.04 17.40 -17.43
N ASN A 388 4.38 16.84 -16.41
CA ASN A 388 3.58 17.61 -15.46
C ASN A 388 4.42 18.63 -14.70
N THR A 389 5.64 18.26 -14.29
CA THR A 389 6.55 19.18 -13.59
C THR A 389 6.90 20.37 -14.49
N ILE A 390 7.27 20.11 -15.76
CA ILE A 390 7.57 21.15 -16.73
C ILE A 390 6.35 22.04 -16.98
N SER A 391 5.17 21.45 -17.18
CA SER A 391 3.93 22.20 -17.38
C SER A 391 3.61 23.12 -16.21
N LEU A 392 3.75 22.65 -14.97
CA LEU A 392 3.55 23.47 -13.77
C LEU A 392 4.58 24.60 -13.65
N LEU A 393 5.84 24.34 -14.02
CA LEU A 393 6.88 25.37 -14.05
C LEU A 393 6.62 26.44 -15.11
N LEU A 394 6.11 26.05 -16.29
CA LEU A 394 5.78 26.97 -17.38
C LEU A 394 4.52 27.79 -17.09
N ALA A 395 3.49 27.19 -16.48
CA ALA A 395 2.23 27.85 -16.14
C ALA A 395 2.36 28.92 -15.04
N ARG A 396 3.52 29.00 -14.39
CA ARG A 396 3.82 30.03 -13.39
C ARG A 396 4.19 31.39 -14.03
N LYS A 397 4.67 31.40 -15.27
CA LYS A 397 4.93 32.63 -16.01
C LYS A 397 3.62 33.30 -16.38
#